data_AF-A0A2V9C9T1-F1
#
_entry.id   AF-A0A2V9C9T1-F1
#
_cell.length_a   1.000
_cell.length_b   1.000
_cell.length_c   1.000
_cell.angle_alpha   90.00
_cell.angle_beta   90.00
_cell.angle_gamma   90.00
#
_symmetry.space_group_name_H-M   'P 1'
#
loop_
_entity.id
_entity.type
_entity.pdbx_description
1 polymer ?
#
loop_
_entity_poly.entity_id
_entity_poly.type
_entity_poly.pdbx_seq_one_letter_code
_entity_poly.pdbx_strand_id
1 'polypeptide(L)'
;QKGFLGLTPLTSVTGWRLQYEQNGDKGLSLYFTPLKGVTDSHVLPIGVRWNPQTKRYQSLDRTYEHFLLESASIETARSRLR
;
A
#
# COMPACT_ATOMS: atom_id res chain seq x y z
N GLN A 1 -14.17 4.06 10.22
CA GLN A 1 -12.82 3.70 10.67
C GLN A 1 -11.93 3.72 9.43
N LYS A 2 -10.85 4.52 9.39
CA LYS A 2 -9.94 4.54 8.23
C LYS A 2 -9.06 3.29 8.32
N GLY A 3 -9.12 2.44 7.30
CA GLY A 3 -8.39 1.17 7.30
C GLY A 3 -6.91 1.35 7.00
N PHE A 4 -6.18 0.24 6.97
CA PHE A 4 -4.79 0.19 6.55
C PHE A 4 -4.68 0.21 5.02
N LEU A 5 -3.59 0.78 4.52
CA LEU A 5 -3.25 0.71 3.11
C LEU A 5 -3.12 -0.77 2.70
N GLY A 6 -3.77 -1.14 1.60
CA GLY A 6 -3.60 -2.44 1.00
C GLY A 6 -2.12 -2.68 0.70
N LEU A 7 -1.70 -3.95 0.80
CA LEU A 7 -0.31 -4.38 0.61
C LEU A 7 0.67 -3.92 1.70
N THR A 8 0.19 -3.36 2.81
CA THR A 8 1.02 -3.14 4.01
C THR A 8 1.58 -4.49 4.50
N PRO A 9 2.91 -4.63 4.67
CA PRO A 9 3.50 -5.85 5.21
C PRO A 9 2.93 -6.19 6.60
N LEU A 10 2.71 -7.48 6.86
CA LEU A 10 2.25 -7.96 8.17
C LEU A 10 3.38 -7.90 9.22
N THR A 11 4.63 -7.99 8.77
CA THR A 11 5.81 -7.86 9.63
C THR A 11 6.10 -6.40 9.89
N SER A 12 6.54 -6.08 11.11
CA SER A 12 7.04 -4.75 11.45
C SER A 12 8.13 -4.30 10.49
N VAL A 13 7.99 -3.08 9.98
CA VAL A 13 8.99 -2.42 9.15
C VAL A 13 9.66 -1.32 9.97
N THR A 14 10.98 -1.18 9.84
CA THR A 14 11.75 -0.19 10.61
C THR A 14 11.68 1.22 10.00
N GLY A 15 11.21 1.32 8.75
CA GLY A 15 11.00 2.58 8.07
C GLY A 15 10.51 2.38 6.65
N TRP A 16 10.27 3.51 5.97
CA TRP A 16 9.79 3.55 4.59
C TRP A 16 10.65 4.48 3.75
N ARG A 17 11.06 4.01 2.58
CA ARG A 17 11.55 4.87 1.51
C ARG A 17 10.36 5.38 0.72
N LEU A 18 10.20 6.70 0.71
CA LEU A 18 9.19 7.38 -0.10
C LEU A 18 9.81 7.79 -1.44
N GLN A 19 9.13 7.41 -2.52
CA GLN A 19 9.34 7.98 -3.85
C GLN A 19 8.03 8.64 -4.30
N TYR A 20 8.13 9.69 -5.09
CA TYR A 20 6.94 10.36 -5.62
C TYR A 20 7.12 10.69 -7.10
N GLU A 21 6.01 10.73 -7.82
CA GLU A 21 5.94 11.08 -9.23
C GLU A 21 4.71 11.96 -9.44
N GLN A 22 4.89 13.11 -10.11
CA GLN A 22 3.79 14.00 -10.45
C GLN A 22 3.47 13.85 -11.94
N ASN A 23 2.22 13.54 -12.24
CA ASN A 23 1.71 13.39 -13.60
C ASN A 23 0.50 14.32 -13.81
N GLY A 24 0.38 14.92 -15.00
CA GLY A 24 -0.70 15.86 -15.31
C GLY A 24 -2.10 15.23 -15.25
N ASP A 25 -2.23 13.96 -15.65
CA ASP A 25 -3.51 13.26 -15.73
C ASP A 25 -3.82 12.49 -14.44
N LYS A 26 -2.79 11.84 -13.87
CA LYS A 26 -2.93 10.95 -12.70
C LYS A 26 -2.68 11.65 -11.36
N GLY A 27 -2.22 12.91 -11.39
CA GLY A 27 -1.86 13.68 -10.20
C GLY A 27 -0.60 13.16 -9.50
N LEU A 28 -0.57 13.29 -8.18
CA LEU A 28 0.55 12.86 -7.35
C LEU A 28 0.47 11.34 -7.06
N SER A 29 1.50 10.62 -7.47
CA SER A 29 1.73 9.22 -7.14
C SER A 29 2.80 9.11 -6.07
N LEU A 30 2.52 8.32 -5.04
CA LEU A 30 3.45 8.03 -3.96
C LEU A 30 3.76 6.53 -3.96
N TYR A 31 5.02 6.16 -3.78
CA TYR A 31 5.46 4.78 -3.69
C TYR A 31 6.21 4.59 -2.37
N PHE A 32 5.69 3.70 -1.51
CA PHE A 32 6.26 3.39 -0.21
C PHE A 32 6.96 2.04 -0.29
N THR A 33 8.29 2.06 -0.26
CA THR A 33 9.10 0.83 -0.21
C THR A 33 9.55 0.59 1.23
N PRO A 34 9.23 -0.53 1.87
CA PRO A 34 9.66 -0.78 3.23
C PRO A 34 11.18 -0.99 3.29
N LEU A 35 11.82 -0.34 4.26
CA LEU A 35 13.23 -0.57 4.57
C LEU A 35 13.32 -1.89 5.36
N LYS A 36 13.97 -2.90 4.76
CA LYS A 36 14.01 -4.29 5.26
C LYS A 36 14.39 -4.43 6.74
N GLY A 37 13.66 -5.33 7.41
CA GLY A 37 14.21 -6.29 8.38
C GLY A 37 14.32 -7.69 7.72
N VAL A 38 15.53 -8.05 7.29
CA VAL A 38 16.10 -9.39 7.01
C VAL A 38 15.43 -10.41 6.04
N THR A 39 14.12 -10.51 5.77
CA THR A 39 13.60 -11.78 5.15
C THR A 39 12.98 -11.81 3.75
N ASP A 40 12.87 -10.73 2.94
CA ASP A 40 12.36 -10.94 1.56
C ASP A 40 12.89 -9.93 0.51
N SER A 41 13.67 -10.41 -0.47
CA SER A 41 14.23 -9.61 -1.58
C SER A 41 13.19 -9.10 -2.59
N HIS A 42 11.92 -9.53 -2.50
CA HIS A 42 10.88 -9.19 -3.47
C HIS A 42 9.75 -8.32 -2.92
N VAL A 43 10.01 -7.52 -1.87
CA VAL A 43 8.97 -6.61 -1.36
C VAL A 43 8.76 -5.46 -2.34
N LEU A 44 7.62 -5.51 -3.04
CA LEU A 44 7.20 -4.47 -3.98
C LEU A 44 6.74 -3.21 -3.23
N PRO A 45 6.98 -2.01 -3.78
CA PRO A 45 6.48 -0.77 -3.21
C PRO A 45 4.94 -0.74 -3.17
N ILE A 46 4.39 -0.15 -2.11
CA ILE A 46 2.97 0.20 -2.04
C ILE A 46 2.77 1.49 -2.83
N GLY A 47 2.04 1.40 -3.93
CA GLY A 47 1.62 2.57 -4.70
C GLY A 47 0.41 3.21 -4.04
N VAL A 48 0.39 4.53 -3.93
CA VAL A 48 -0.69 5.30 -3.32
C VAL A 48 -0.99 6.51 -4.20
N ARG A 49 -2.27 6.72 -4.52
CA ARG A 49 -2.75 7.86 -5.30
C ARG A 49 -4.03 8.43 -4.71
N TRP A 50 -4.34 9.68 -5.06
CA TRP A 50 -5.63 10.28 -4.73
C TRP A 50 -6.76 9.56 -5.48
N ASN A 51 -7.70 8.98 -4.75
CA ASN A 51 -8.91 8.40 -5.30
C ASN A 51 -10.03 9.47 -5.30
N PRO A 52 -10.43 9.99 -6.47
CA PRO A 52 -11.42 11.07 -6.56
C PRO A 52 -12.84 10.61 -6.15
N GLN A 53 -13.16 9.33 -6.30
CA GLN A 53 -14.48 8.78 -5.95
C GLN A 53 -14.71 8.79 -4.43
N THR A 54 -13.64 8.52 -3.69
CA THR A 54 -13.68 8.41 -2.21
C THR A 54 -13.05 9.61 -1.51
N LYS A 55 -12.50 10.57 -2.28
CA LYS A 55 -11.87 11.81 -1.81
C LYS A 55 -10.78 11.57 -0.77
N ARG A 56 -9.89 10.60 -1.02
CA ARG A 56 -8.75 10.27 -0.13
C ARG A 56 -7.64 9.56 -0.89
N TYR A 57 -6.44 9.59 -0.34
CA TYR A 57 -5.35 8.74 -0.82
C TYR A 57 -5.62 7.27 -0.50
N GLN A 58 -5.45 6.40 -1.50
CA GLN A 58 -5.62 4.95 -1.37
C GLN A 58 -4.50 4.19 -2.04
N SER A 59 -4.24 2.99 -1.51
CA SER A 59 -3.31 2.03 -2.10
C SER A 59 -3.80 1.54 -3.46
N LEU A 60 -2.86 1.25 -4.34
CA LEU A 60 -3.07 0.63 -5.63
C LEU A 60 -2.67 -0.85 -5.60
N ASP A 61 -3.15 -1.60 -6.59
CA ASP A 61 -2.68 -2.94 -6.86
C ASP A 61 -1.23 -2.97 -7.36
N ARG A 62 -0.71 -4.18 -7.63
CA ARG A 62 0.69 -4.38 -8.02
C ARG A 62 1.02 -3.83 -9.41
N THR A 63 0.01 -3.58 -10.25
CA THR A 63 0.18 -2.93 -11.56
C THR A 63 0.13 -1.40 -11.45
N TYR A 64 -0.25 -0.86 -10.28
CA TYR A 64 -0.45 0.56 -10.02
C TYR A 64 -1.56 1.18 -10.89
N GLU A 65 -2.58 0.40 -11.23
CA GLU A 65 -3.67 0.83 -12.13
C GLU A 65 -5.02 0.93 -11.39
N HIS A 66 -5.26 0.06 -10.41
CA HIS A 66 -6.55 -0.01 -9.73
C HIS A 66 -6.41 0.26 -8.23
N PHE A 67 -7.40 0.98 -7.68
CA PHE A 67 -7.49 1.21 -6.23
C PHE A 67 -7.90 -0.06 -5.49
N LEU A 68 -7.19 -0.35 -4.40
CA LEU A 68 -7.55 -1.42 -3.49
C LEU A 68 -8.48 -0.91 -2.39
N LEU A 69 -9.40 -1.77 -1.96
CA LEU A 69 -10.19 -1.52 -0.75
C LEU A 69 -9.26 -1.43 0.46
N GLU A 70 -9.58 -0.51 1.38
CA GLU A 70 -8.87 -0.40 2.67
C GLU A 70 -9.20 -1.61 3.54
N SER A 71 -8.18 -2.20 4.19
CA SER A 71 -8.42 -3.28 5.16
C SER A 71 -8.74 -2.68 6.52
N ALA A 72 -9.83 -3.10 7.17
CA ALA A 72 -10.19 -2.58 8.50
C ALA A 72 -9.16 -2.93 9.59
N SER A 73 -8.40 -4.01 9.41
CA SER A 73 -7.31 -4.44 10.29
C SER A 73 -6.19 -5.14 9.51
N ILE A 74 -4.97 -5.15 10.05
CA ILE A 74 -3.83 -5.91 9.49
C ILE A 74 -3.95 -7.41 9.83
N GLU A 75 -4.61 -7.76 10.94
CA GLU A 75 -4.53 -9.10 11.57
C GLU A 75 -5.53 -10.15 11.07
N THR A 76 -6.43 -9.83 10.13
CA THR A 76 -7.44 -10.83 9.74
C THR A 76 -6.84 -11.89 8.83
N ALA A 77 -6.30 -12.96 9.42
CA ALA A 77 -5.85 -14.14 8.71
C ALA A 77 -7.00 -14.67 7.83
N ARG A 78 -6.78 -14.69 6.51
CA ARG A 78 -7.78 -15.13 5.51
C ARG A 78 -8.19 -16.61 5.64
N SER A 79 -7.50 -17.38 6.46
CA SER A 79 -7.78 -18.80 6.68
C SER A 79 -7.28 -19.19 8.07
N ARG A 80 -8.19 -19.60 8.95
CA ARG A 80 -7.87 -20.50 10.05
C ARG A 80 -8.03 -21.91 9.50
N LEU A 81 -6.92 -22.63 9.35
CA LEU A 81 -6.99 -24.08 9.14
C LEU A 81 -7.72 -24.67 10.36
N ARG A 82 -8.75 -25.47 10.14
CA ARG A 82 -9.49 -26.19 11.18
C ARG A 82 -8.98 -27.61 11.26
#